data_AF-A0A7W8EAW9-F1
#
_entry.id   AF-A0A7W8EAW9-F1
#
_cell.length_a   1.000
_cell.length_b   1.000
_cell.length_c   1.000
_cell.angle_alpha   90.00
_cell.angle_beta   90.00
_cell.angle_gamma   90.00
#
_symmetry.space_group_name_H-M   'P 1'
#
loop_
_entity.id
_entity.type
_entity.pdbx_description
1 polymer ?
#
loop_
_entity_poly.entity_id
_entity_poly.type
_entity_poly.pdbx_seq_one_letter_code
_entity_poly.pdbx_strand_id
1 'polypeptide(L)'
;MIPLMAASAAAEIDSLPRESDSTIAAAERRLMARLESPVTLPQNSAPKRPSWHVWGIGLAACFVVFGAFAYSRFVRHGSERRQLSISQSSANGPSVPPTVTLARSADSLALQQSQAEAATLRRQISAIENSSVRSESSAATLRHQLQAEQSQRDQIVSERDSLSAQLSTAQAESQALREKLASSESSVGQQGVQVSALEAKVRLLDAALEETNSALDDRERMLALDKDFMQHDRDIRDLIGARDLYIADIFDTNESGKTTKPFGRLFYTQNRSLVFYGFDLEKQPGLKQAAAFQAWGSGSDSQPINLGLFYQDDSHKRWVLRFNDPKTLARMNMVFVTVEPPGGSNKPTGKQLLRAYLQIQPNHP
;
A
#
# COMPACT_ATOMS: atom_id res chain seq x y z
N MET A 1 -35.57 42.95 20.94
CA MET A 1 -34.25 42.36 20.59
C MET A 1 -34.02 41.12 21.44
N ILE A 2 -34.44 39.94 20.95
CA ILE A 2 -33.85 38.59 21.08
C ILE A 2 -34.59 37.77 19.99
N PRO A 3 -33.94 37.11 19.01
CA PRO A 3 -34.66 36.30 18.04
C PRO A 3 -34.79 34.85 18.52
N LEU A 4 -36.03 34.35 18.50
CA LEU A 4 -36.37 32.93 18.39
C LEU A 4 -35.89 32.43 17.02
N MET A 5 -34.92 31.50 16.97
CA MET A 5 -34.74 30.55 15.86
C MET A 5 -33.90 29.36 16.34
N ALA A 6 -34.54 28.32 16.86
CA ALA A 6 -33.94 27.00 17.05
C ALA A 6 -35.05 25.94 17.26
N ALA A 7 -35.81 25.62 16.20
CA ALA A 7 -36.73 24.48 16.22
C ALA A 7 -37.09 24.03 14.79
N SER A 8 -36.11 23.58 14.00
CA SER A 8 -36.37 22.76 12.80
C SER A 8 -35.09 22.05 12.32
N ALA A 9 -34.68 20.97 13.00
CA ALA A 9 -33.56 20.14 12.51
C ALA A 9 -33.62 18.69 13.02
N ALA A 10 -34.80 18.09 13.14
CA ALA A 10 -34.94 16.75 13.71
C ALA A 10 -35.88 15.79 12.94
N ALA A 11 -36.10 16.00 11.63
CA ALA A 11 -37.06 15.19 10.87
C ALA A 11 -36.55 14.69 9.50
N GLU A 12 -35.23 14.54 9.30
CA GLU A 12 -34.69 14.18 7.97
C GLU A 12 -33.55 13.14 8.04
N ILE A 13 -33.74 12.08 8.84
CA ILE A 13 -32.85 10.91 8.85
C ILE A 13 -33.71 9.64 8.84
N ASP A 14 -34.40 9.35 7.73
CA ASP A 14 -34.98 8.00 7.54
C ASP A 14 -35.14 7.54 6.08
N SER A 15 -34.25 8.01 5.19
CA SER A 15 -34.25 7.52 3.81
C SER A 15 -32.84 7.44 3.24
N LEU A 16 -32.01 6.56 3.81
CA LEU A 16 -30.87 6.01 3.08
C LEU A 16 -31.33 4.76 2.32
N PRO A 17 -31.04 4.64 1.02
CA PRO A 17 -31.43 3.49 0.24
C PRO A 17 -30.74 2.25 0.78
N ARG A 18 -31.53 1.22 1.05
CA ARG A 18 -31.11 -0.13 1.43
C ARG A 18 -30.51 -0.86 0.21
N GLU A 19 -29.50 -0.25 -0.41
CA GLU A 19 -28.44 -0.97 -1.13
C GLU A 19 -27.52 -1.55 -0.05
N SER A 20 -27.14 -2.81 0.04
CA SER A 20 -27.28 -3.92 -0.89
C SER A 20 -26.68 -5.15 -0.20
N ASP A 21 -27.42 -5.78 0.71
CA ASP A 21 -26.99 -7.04 1.35
C ASP A 21 -26.69 -8.13 0.29
N SER A 22 -27.32 -8.03 -0.89
CA SER A 22 -27.09 -8.91 -2.04
C SER A 22 -25.75 -8.70 -2.73
N THR A 23 -25.18 -7.48 -2.75
CA THR A 23 -23.87 -7.24 -3.39
C THR A 23 -22.73 -7.70 -2.51
N ILE A 24 -22.88 -7.62 -1.19
CA ILE A 24 -21.90 -8.13 -0.21
C ILE A 24 -21.87 -9.67 -0.30
N ALA A 25 -23.02 -10.33 -0.30
CA ALA A 25 -23.09 -11.79 -0.47
C ALA A 25 -22.53 -12.26 -1.83
N ALA A 26 -22.70 -11.48 -2.90
CA ALA A 26 -22.12 -11.78 -4.20
C ALA A 26 -20.59 -11.60 -4.25
N ALA A 27 -20.06 -10.61 -3.52
CA ALA A 27 -18.62 -10.40 -3.37
C ALA A 27 -17.97 -11.52 -2.54
N GLU A 28 -18.65 -11.96 -1.47
CA GLU A 28 -18.17 -13.04 -0.60
C GLU A 28 -18.07 -14.38 -1.34
N ARG A 29 -19.09 -14.74 -2.16
CA ARG A 29 -19.02 -15.95 -3.00
C ARG A 29 -17.88 -15.92 -4.01
N ARG A 30 -17.56 -14.75 -4.60
CA ARG A 30 -16.42 -14.62 -5.53
C ARG A 30 -15.08 -14.79 -4.82
N LEU A 31 -14.98 -14.35 -3.56
CA LEU A 31 -13.76 -14.46 -2.77
C LEU A 31 -13.53 -15.90 -2.30
N MET A 32 -14.58 -16.59 -1.87
CA MET A 32 -14.52 -18.01 -1.49
C MET A 32 -14.18 -18.91 -2.69
N ALA A 33 -14.74 -18.64 -3.88
CA ALA A 33 -14.40 -19.38 -5.09
C ALA A 33 -12.91 -19.23 -5.50
N ARG A 34 -12.26 -18.10 -5.15
CA ARG A 34 -10.81 -17.91 -5.36
C ARG A 34 -9.95 -18.66 -4.35
N LEU A 35 -10.43 -18.84 -3.11
CA LEU A 35 -9.70 -19.55 -2.06
C LEU A 35 -9.71 -21.07 -2.27
N GLU A 36 -10.77 -21.63 -2.87
CA GLU A 36 -10.85 -23.06 -3.20
C GLU A 36 -10.15 -23.43 -4.51
N SER A 37 -9.74 -22.45 -5.31
CA SER A 37 -8.94 -22.71 -6.49
C SER A 37 -7.53 -23.13 -6.05
N PRO A 38 -7.07 -24.37 -6.34
CA PRO A 38 -5.74 -24.80 -5.96
C PRO A 38 -4.72 -23.84 -6.58
N VAL A 39 -3.98 -23.14 -5.72
CA VAL A 39 -2.86 -22.30 -6.13
C VAL A 39 -1.86 -23.19 -6.83
N THR A 40 -1.90 -23.17 -8.17
CA THR A 40 -0.85 -23.73 -9.01
C THR A 40 0.38 -22.87 -8.83
N LEU A 41 1.17 -23.19 -7.80
CA LEU A 41 2.49 -22.60 -7.61
C LEU A 41 3.26 -22.77 -8.91
N PRO A 42 3.76 -21.68 -9.53
CA PRO A 42 4.57 -21.79 -10.73
C PRO A 42 5.78 -22.65 -10.40
N GLN A 43 5.84 -23.79 -11.07
CA GLN A 43 6.95 -24.73 -11.00
C GLN A 43 8.24 -23.96 -11.32
N ASN A 44 9.07 -23.84 -10.29
CA ASN A 44 10.35 -23.13 -10.31
C ASN A 44 11.20 -23.68 -11.48
N SER A 45 11.20 -22.97 -12.60
CA SER A 45 12.11 -23.25 -13.70
C SER A 45 13.42 -22.51 -13.41
N ALA A 46 14.50 -23.29 -13.36
CA ALA A 46 15.85 -22.82 -13.08
C ALA A 46 16.24 -21.59 -13.92
N PRO A 47 17.12 -20.70 -13.39
CA PRO A 47 17.51 -19.47 -14.06
C PRO A 47 18.25 -19.79 -15.37
N LYS A 48 17.55 -19.63 -16.50
CA LYS A 48 18.18 -19.63 -17.83
C LYS A 48 18.94 -18.31 -17.99
N ARG A 49 20.24 -18.46 -18.25
CA ARG A 49 21.18 -17.38 -18.56
C ARG A 49 20.62 -16.47 -19.68
N PRO A 50 20.83 -15.15 -19.61
CA PRO A 50 20.35 -14.22 -20.62
C PRO A 50 21.10 -14.45 -21.93
N SER A 51 20.40 -14.94 -22.95
CA SER A 51 20.94 -15.10 -24.29
C SER A 51 21.01 -13.73 -24.99
N TRP A 52 22.23 -13.38 -25.38
CA TRP A 52 22.63 -12.16 -26.09
C TRP A 52 22.18 -12.11 -27.56
N HIS A 53 20.97 -12.58 -27.90
CA HIS A 53 20.53 -12.74 -29.29
C HIS A 53 19.17 -12.07 -29.58
N VAL A 54 19.01 -10.78 -29.23
CA VAL A 54 17.86 -9.97 -29.68
C VAL A 54 18.29 -8.56 -30.10
N TRP A 55 19.29 -8.46 -30.97
CA TRP A 55 19.64 -7.21 -31.68
C TRP A 55 19.57 -7.36 -33.21
N GLY A 56 18.88 -8.39 -33.72
CA GLY A 56 18.98 -8.82 -35.12
C GLY A 56 17.68 -8.94 -35.91
N ILE A 57 16.60 -8.24 -35.55
CA ILE A 57 15.31 -8.30 -36.31
C ILE A 57 14.82 -6.89 -36.74
N GLY A 58 15.60 -5.84 -36.49
CA GLY A 58 15.24 -4.45 -36.85
C GLY A 58 15.63 -3.99 -38.27
N LEU A 59 16.33 -4.81 -39.07
CA LEU A 59 16.88 -4.37 -40.38
C LEU A 59 16.25 -5.04 -41.62
N ALA A 60 15.39 -6.05 -41.47
CA ALA A 60 14.78 -6.72 -42.62
C ALA A 60 13.55 -6.00 -43.19
N ALA A 61 12.84 -5.19 -42.39
CA ALA A 61 11.63 -4.50 -42.84
C ALA A 61 11.89 -3.23 -43.70
N CYS A 62 13.09 -2.64 -43.61
CA CYS A 62 13.41 -1.42 -44.37
C CYS A 62 13.79 -1.69 -45.84
N PHE A 63 14.26 -2.88 -46.20
CA PHE A 63 14.65 -3.19 -47.59
C PHE A 63 13.46 -3.46 -48.52
N VAL A 64 12.33 -3.96 -47.98
CA VAL A 64 11.13 -4.24 -48.81
C VAL A 64 10.44 -2.94 -49.25
N VAL A 65 10.42 -1.91 -48.40
CA VAL A 65 9.79 -0.62 -48.73
C VAL A 65 10.62 0.18 -49.75
N PHE A 66 11.95 0.14 -49.65
CA PHE A 66 12.82 0.79 -50.66
C PHE A 66 12.83 0.06 -52.01
N GLY A 67 12.73 -1.28 -52.02
CA GLY A 67 12.62 -2.06 -53.25
C GLY A 67 11.34 -1.79 -54.05
N ALA A 68 10.20 -1.67 -53.37
CA ALA A 68 8.92 -1.36 -54.02
C ALA A 68 8.89 0.07 -54.60
N PHE A 69 9.52 1.04 -53.92
CA PHE A 69 9.57 2.43 -54.39
C PHE A 69 10.48 2.59 -55.62
N ALA A 70 11.64 1.91 -55.64
CA ALA A 70 12.54 1.90 -56.80
C ALA A 70 11.92 1.22 -58.03
N TYR A 71 11.20 0.11 -57.84
CA TYR A 71 10.52 -0.61 -58.94
C TYR A 71 9.40 0.24 -59.56
N SER A 72 8.60 0.94 -58.74
CA SER A 72 7.52 1.80 -59.24
C SER A 72 8.02 3.01 -60.05
N ARG A 73 9.21 3.55 -59.71
CA ARG A 73 9.84 4.64 -60.46
C ARG A 73 10.46 4.17 -61.78
N PHE A 74 10.97 2.94 -61.83
CA PHE A 74 11.54 2.37 -63.06
C PHE A 74 10.46 2.03 -64.11
N VAL A 75 9.30 1.50 -63.67
CA VAL A 75 8.19 1.19 -64.59
C VAL A 75 7.51 2.45 -65.15
N ARG A 76 7.54 3.59 -64.42
CA ARG A 76 6.96 4.86 -64.89
C ARG A 76 7.80 5.63 -65.91
N HIS A 77 9.10 5.35 -66.05
CA HIS A 77 9.97 6.06 -67.02
C HIS A 77 10.16 5.33 -68.36
N GLY A 78 9.56 4.15 -68.57
CA GLY A 78 9.75 3.35 -69.79
C GLY A 78 8.81 3.65 -70.97
N SER A 79 8.01 4.72 -70.92
CA SER A 79 6.96 4.98 -71.94
C SER A 79 7.15 6.31 -72.68
N GLU A 80 8.36 6.58 -73.17
CA GLU A 80 8.57 7.60 -74.19
C GLU A 80 8.91 6.99 -75.56
N ARG A 81 7.95 7.16 -76.47
CA ARG A 81 8.08 7.36 -77.92
C ARG A 81 8.92 6.34 -78.72
N ARG A 82 8.20 5.38 -79.32
CA ARG A 82 8.43 5.00 -80.73
C ARG A 82 7.18 5.31 -81.54
N GLN A 83 7.14 6.50 -82.13
CA GLN A 83 6.32 6.77 -83.31
C GLN A 83 6.97 6.05 -84.49
N LEU A 84 6.37 4.94 -84.93
CA LEU A 84 6.67 4.32 -86.21
C LEU A 84 5.74 4.93 -87.25
N SER A 85 6.33 5.78 -88.10
CA SER A 85 5.72 6.32 -89.31
C SER A 85 5.47 5.16 -90.29
N ILE A 86 4.21 4.85 -90.58
CA ILE A 86 3.83 3.97 -91.69
C ILE A 86 3.41 4.89 -92.84
N SER A 87 4.29 5.02 -93.82
CA SER A 87 4.00 5.68 -95.08
C SER A 87 3.07 4.82 -95.93
N GLN A 88 1.92 5.40 -96.29
CA GLN A 88 1.02 4.93 -97.33
C GLN A 88 1.74 4.90 -98.68
N SER A 89 1.64 3.76 -99.37
CA SER A 89 2.03 3.62 -100.78
C SER A 89 0.74 3.44 -101.59
N SER A 90 0.47 4.37 -102.51
CA SER A 90 -0.63 4.27 -103.49
C SER A 90 -0.16 4.70 -104.88
N ALA A 91 -0.09 3.68 -105.74
CA ALA A 91 -0.20 3.55 -107.20
C ALA A 91 -0.26 4.79 -108.14
N ASN A 92 0.70 4.78 -109.09
CA ASN A 92 0.59 4.73 -110.57
C ASN A 92 -0.22 5.74 -111.40
N GLY A 93 0.49 6.28 -112.41
CA GLY A 93 0.07 6.41 -113.83
C GLY A 93 1.36 6.39 -114.69
N PRO A 94 1.39 5.87 -115.95
CA PRO A 94 0.59 6.46 -117.04
C PRO A 94 0.16 5.54 -118.23
N SER A 95 -0.82 6.08 -118.99
CA SER A 95 -1.12 6.03 -120.44
C SER A 95 -0.81 4.83 -121.38
N VAL A 96 -1.90 4.38 -122.03
CA VAL A 96 -2.14 3.66 -123.32
C VAL A 96 -1.59 4.46 -124.55
N PRO A 97 -1.62 4.05 -125.87
CA PRO A 97 -2.32 2.96 -126.59
C PRO A 97 -1.49 2.35 -127.79
N PRO A 98 -2.06 1.90 -128.93
CA PRO A 98 -3.10 0.89 -129.23
C PRO A 98 -2.55 -0.22 -130.18
N THR A 99 -3.33 -1.27 -130.51
CA THR A 99 -3.48 -1.80 -131.90
C THR A 99 -4.62 -2.83 -131.96
N VAL A 100 -5.49 -2.62 -132.95
CA VAL A 100 -6.72 -3.33 -133.34
C VAL A 100 -6.38 -4.50 -134.27
N THR A 101 -7.02 -5.69 -134.16
CA THR A 101 -7.45 -6.50 -135.33
C THR A 101 -8.27 -7.77 -135.00
N LEU A 102 -9.32 -8.00 -135.82
CA LEU A 102 -9.90 -9.27 -136.31
C LEU A 102 -10.81 -10.15 -135.43
N ALA A 103 -12.09 -9.72 -135.42
CA ALA A 103 -13.35 -10.43 -135.63
C ALA A 103 -13.35 -11.97 -135.88
N ARG A 104 -14.27 -12.62 -135.15
CA ARG A 104 -14.86 -13.99 -135.26
C ARG A 104 -14.23 -15.16 -134.50
N SER A 105 -13.09 -14.99 -133.85
CA SER A 105 -12.61 -15.84 -132.74
C SER A 105 -12.40 -15.07 -131.42
N ALA A 106 -12.62 -13.75 -131.44
CA ALA A 106 -12.50 -12.83 -130.32
C ALA A 106 -13.65 -12.94 -129.30
N ASP A 107 -14.86 -13.34 -129.72
CA ASP A 107 -15.98 -13.50 -128.77
C ASP A 107 -15.73 -14.66 -127.80
N SER A 108 -15.12 -15.77 -128.23
CA SER A 108 -14.77 -16.88 -127.33
C SER A 108 -13.60 -16.53 -126.39
N LEU A 109 -12.66 -15.70 -126.86
CA LEU A 109 -11.47 -15.29 -126.08
C LEU A 109 -11.82 -14.17 -125.09
N ALA A 110 -12.69 -13.23 -125.46
CA ALA A 110 -13.27 -12.22 -124.58
C ALA A 110 -14.21 -12.85 -123.53
N LEU A 111 -14.97 -13.88 -123.91
CA LEU A 111 -15.77 -14.66 -122.95
C LEU A 111 -14.86 -15.43 -121.97
N GLN A 112 -13.76 -16.00 -122.45
CA GLN A 112 -12.75 -16.64 -121.59
C GLN A 112 -12.04 -15.64 -120.66
N GLN A 113 -11.69 -14.45 -121.15
CA GLN A 113 -11.13 -13.38 -120.32
C GLN A 113 -12.13 -12.91 -119.26
N SER A 114 -13.39 -12.68 -119.64
CA SER A 114 -14.48 -12.33 -118.72
C SER A 114 -14.70 -13.43 -117.67
N GLN A 115 -14.69 -14.71 -118.07
CA GLN A 115 -14.80 -15.83 -117.13
C GLN A 115 -13.60 -15.93 -116.20
N ALA A 116 -12.39 -15.72 -116.70
CA ALA A 116 -11.18 -15.68 -115.87
C ALA A 116 -11.25 -14.54 -114.87
N GLU A 117 -11.65 -13.34 -115.30
CA GLU A 117 -11.79 -12.14 -114.48
C GLU A 117 -12.87 -12.30 -113.41
N ALA A 118 -14.03 -12.86 -113.76
CA ALA A 118 -15.08 -13.23 -112.81
C ALA A 118 -14.60 -14.28 -111.80
N ALA A 119 -13.78 -15.23 -112.21
CA ALA A 119 -13.17 -16.20 -111.28
C ALA A 119 -12.18 -15.52 -110.33
N THR A 120 -11.37 -14.55 -110.79
CA THR A 120 -10.48 -13.78 -109.92
C THR A 120 -11.25 -12.93 -108.93
N LEU A 121 -12.29 -12.22 -109.38
CA LEU A 121 -13.15 -11.41 -108.51
C LEU A 121 -13.86 -12.28 -107.46
N ARG A 122 -14.37 -13.45 -107.85
CA ARG A 122 -14.95 -14.41 -106.89
C ARG A 122 -13.95 -14.86 -105.83
N ARG A 123 -12.68 -15.12 -106.21
CA ARG A 123 -11.63 -15.45 -105.24
C ARG A 123 -11.29 -14.27 -104.33
N GLN A 124 -11.29 -13.04 -104.85
CA GLN A 124 -11.07 -11.86 -104.03
C GLN A 124 -12.20 -11.64 -103.03
N ILE A 125 -13.46 -11.78 -103.46
CA ILE A 125 -14.64 -11.66 -102.59
C ILE A 125 -14.56 -12.72 -101.49
N SER A 126 -14.31 -13.99 -101.83
CA SER A 126 -14.22 -15.04 -100.80
C SER A 126 -13.02 -14.85 -99.86
N ALA A 127 -11.89 -14.31 -100.35
CA ALA A 127 -10.75 -13.97 -99.50
C ALA A 127 -11.08 -12.80 -98.53
N ILE A 128 -11.82 -11.78 -99.00
CA ILE A 128 -12.28 -10.66 -98.18
C ILE A 128 -13.33 -11.11 -97.16
N GLU A 129 -14.27 -11.97 -97.57
CA GLU A 129 -15.29 -12.51 -96.69
C GLU A 129 -14.66 -13.35 -95.57
N ASN A 130 -13.72 -14.22 -95.92
CA ASN A 130 -12.94 -15.00 -94.94
C ASN A 130 -12.10 -14.10 -94.02
N SER A 131 -11.55 -12.98 -94.53
CA SER A 131 -10.80 -12.05 -93.68
C SER A 131 -11.71 -11.25 -92.75
N SER A 132 -12.92 -10.88 -93.19
CA SER A 132 -13.94 -10.23 -92.36
C SER A 132 -14.36 -11.13 -91.21
N VAL A 133 -14.73 -12.38 -91.49
CA VAL A 133 -15.11 -13.38 -90.47
C VAL A 133 -13.97 -13.63 -89.47
N ARG A 134 -12.72 -13.66 -89.95
CA ARG A 134 -11.55 -13.78 -89.06
C ARG A 134 -11.39 -12.53 -88.18
N SER A 135 -11.60 -11.33 -88.73
CA SER A 135 -11.52 -10.09 -87.95
C SER A 135 -12.64 -9.99 -86.91
N GLU A 136 -13.86 -10.43 -87.25
CA GLU A 136 -15.02 -10.43 -86.36
C GLU A 136 -14.84 -11.39 -85.21
N SER A 137 -14.34 -12.60 -85.47
CA SER A 137 -14.04 -13.59 -84.42
C SER A 137 -12.91 -13.12 -83.49
N SER A 138 -11.85 -12.48 -84.02
CA SER A 138 -10.83 -11.82 -83.20
C SER A 138 -11.41 -10.68 -82.36
N ALA A 139 -12.27 -9.83 -82.93
CA ALA A 139 -12.91 -8.73 -82.20
C ALA A 139 -13.85 -9.24 -81.10
N ALA A 140 -14.59 -10.33 -81.34
CA ALA A 140 -15.42 -10.98 -80.33
C ALA A 140 -14.56 -11.55 -79.17
N THR A 141 -13.42 -12.16 -79.49
CA THR A 141 -12.48 -12.70 -78.49
C THR A 141 -11.90 -11.59 -77.61
N LEU A 142 -11.47 -10.48 -78.22
CA LEU A 142 -10.97 -9.31 -77.49
C LEU A 142 -12.04 -8.66 -76.60
N ARG A 143 -13.29 -8.58 -77.06
CA ARG A 143 -14.41 -8.08 -76.24
C ARG A 143 -14.64 -8.97 -75.02
N HIS A 144 -14.61 -10.30 -75.19
CA HIS A 144 -14.72 -11.23 -74.07
C HIS A 144 -13.56 -11.10 -73.09
N GLN A 145 -12.32 -10.94 -73.58
CA GLN A 145 -11.15 -10.73 -72.73
C GLN A 145 -11.26 -9.42 -71.94
N LEU A 146 -11.66 -8.32 -72.59
CA LEU A 146 -11.86 -7.03 -71.91
C LEU A 146 -12.95 -7.13 -70.84
N GLN A 147 -14.05 -7.85 -71.12
CA GLN A 147 -15.12 -8.04 -70.14
C GLN A 147 -14.64 -8.87 -68.94
N ALA A 148 -13.86 -9.94 -69.17
CA ALA A 148 -13.31 -10.77 -68.09
C ALA A 148 -12.31 -9.97 -67.23
N GLU A 149 -11.41 -9.22 -67.85
CA GLU A 149 -10.47 -8.32 -67.17
C GLU A 149 -11.21 -7.24 -66.38
N GLN A 150 -12.29 -6.69 -66.92
CA GLN A 150 -13.09 -5.69 -66.23
C GLN A 150 -13.78 -6.29 -65.00
N SER A 151 -14.38 -7.48 -65.12
CA SER A 151 -14.94 -8.18 -63.95
C SER A 151 -13.89 -8.51 -62.89
N GLN A 152 -12.67 -8.86 -63.29
CA GLN A 152 -11.58 -9.13 -62.36
C GLN A 152 -11.11 -7.87 -61.63
N ARG A 153 -11.04 -6.73 -62.34
CA ARG A 153 -10.75 -5.43 -61.71
C ARG A 153 -11.81 -5.04 -60.71
N ASP A 154 -13.08 -5.22 -61.05
CA ASP A 154 -14.19 -4.90 -60.15
C ASP A 154 -14.15 -5.77 -58.88
N GLN A 155 -13.81 -7.06 -59.00
CA GLN A 155 -13.60 -7.94 -57.85
C GLN A 155 -12.44 -7.46 -56.97
N ILE A 156 -11.28 -7.15 -57.55
CA ILE A 156 -10.11 -6.67 -56.80
C ILE A 156 -10.42 -5.33 -56.10
N VAL A 157 -11.17 -4.43 -56.73
CA VAL A 157 -11.59 -3.17 -56.11
C VAL A 157 -12.51 -3.44 -54.90
N SER A 158 -13.48 -4.35 -55.05
CA SER A 158 -14.35 -4.75 -53.94
C SER A 158 -13.57 -5.39 -52.78
N GLU A 159 -12.59 -6.25 -53.08
CA GLU A 159 -11.74 -6.86 -52.05
C GLU A 159 -10.89 -5.81 -51.34
N ARG A 160 -10.25 -4.91 -52.10
CA ARG A 160 -9.48 -3.78 -51.54
C ARG A 160 -10.33 -2.93 -50.61
N ASP A 161 -11.56 -2.60 -51.01
CA ASP A 161 -12.45 -1.77 -50.20
C ASP A 161 -12.88 -2.49 -48.93
N SER A 162 -13.14 -3.80 -49.00
CA SER A 162 -13.45 -4.62 -47.83
C SER A 162 -12.26 -4.70 -46.84
N LEU A 163 -11.04 -4.87 -47.34
CA LEU A 163 -9.82 -4.91 -46.53
C LEU A 163 -9.50 -3.54 -45.93
N SER A 164 -9.70 -2.47 -46.70
CA SER A 164 -9.55 -1.10 -46.21
C SER A 164 -10.52 -0.80 -45.07
N ALA A 165 -11.77 -1.25 -45.19
CA ALA A 165 -12.76 -1.12 -44.12
C ALA A 165 -12.36 -1.93 -42.88
N GLN A 166 -11.91 -3.18 -43.05
CA GLN A 166 -11.43 -4.02 -41.94
C GLN A 166 -10.22 -3.39 -41.22
N LEU A 167 -9.26 -2.84 -41.97
CA LEU A 167 -8.09 -2.18 -41.40
C LEU A 167 -8.50 -0.94 -40.59
N SER A 168 -9.42 -0.13 -41.13
CA SER A 168 -9.96 1.03 -40.40
C SER A 168 -10.65 0.62 -39.09
N THR A 169 -11.45 -0.45 -39.10
CA THR A 169 -12.11 -0.96 -37.89
C THR A 169 -11.10 -1.48 -36.88
N ALA A 170 -10.14 -2.31 -37.30
CA ALA A 170 -9.09 -2.83 -36.41
C ALA A 170 -8.22 -1.70 -35.82
N GLN A 171 -7.96 -0.64 -36.59
CA GLN A 171 -7.25 0.53 -36.11
C GLN A 171 -8.05 1.30 -35.06
N ALA A 172 -9.36 1.49 -35.26
CA ALA A 172 -10.24 2.11 -34.28
C ALA A 172 -10.35 1.28 -32.98
N GLU A 173 -10.46 -0.04 -33.09
CA GLU A 173 -10.46 -0.95 -31.94
C GLU A 173 -9.14 -0.89 -31.15
N SER A 174 -8.00 -0.84 -31.85
CA SER A 174 -6.68 -0.68 -31.21
C SER A 174 -6.57 0.64 -30.45
N GLN A 175 -7.09 1.74 -31.02
CA GLN A 175 -7.13 3.04 -30.34
C GLN A 175 -8.04 3.00 -29.10
N ALA A 176 -9.23 2.43 -29.22
CA ALA A 176 -10.15 2.28 -28.09
C ALA A 176 -9.55 1.42 -26.95
N LEU A 177 -8.81 0.36 -27.28
CA LEU A 177 -8.10 -0.45 -26.27
C LEU A 177 -6.97 0.32 -25.59
N ARG A 178 -6.23 1.16 -26.33
CA ARG A 178 -5.19 2.02 -25.75
C ARG A 178 -5.78 3.07 -24.80
N GLU A 179 -6.90 3.69 -25.18
CA GLU A 179 -7.61 4.64 -24.32
C GLU A 179 -8.13 3.96 -23.04
N LYS A 180 -8.68 2.75 -23.16
CA LYS A 180 -9.09 1.94 -22.00
C LYS A 180 -7.90 1.61 -21.09
N LEU A 181 -6.76 1.22 -21.66
CA LEU A 181 -5.55 0.94 -20.88
C LEU A 181 -5.08 2.19 -20.12
N ALA A 182 -4.97 3.33 -20.80
CA ALA A 182 -4.59 4.60 -20.19
C ALA A 182 -5.56 5.03 -19.08
N SER A 183 -6.88 4.85 -19.28
CA SER A 183 -7.88 5.13 -18.25
C SER A 183 -7.77 4.20 -17.04
N SER A 184 -7.47 2.92 -17.26
CA SER A 184 -7.25 1.93 -16.20
C SER A 184 -5.98 2.24 -15.41
N GLU A 185 -4.89 2.62 -16.08
CA GLU A 185 -3.64 3.04 -15.43
C GLU A 185 -3.85 4.29 -14.57
N SER A 186 -4.61 5.27 -15.08
CA SER A 186 -4.99 6.46 -14.29
C SER A 186 -5.81 6.10 -13.05
N SER A 187 -6.78 5.19 -13.19
CA SER A 187 -7.59 4.70 -12.07
C SER A 187 -6.75 3.96 -11.02
N VAL A 188 -5.83 3.09 -11.44
CA VAL A 188 -4.88 2.41 -10.54
C VAL A 188 -4.00 3.43 -9.82
N GLY A 189 -3.53 4.48 -10.51
CA GLY A 189 -2.79 5.59 -9.90
C GLY A 189 -3.60 6.33 -8.84
N GLN A 190 -4.87 6.65 -9.11
CA GLN A 190 -5.76 7.30 -8.15
C GLN A 190 -6.04 6.41 -6.92
N GLN A 191 -6.29 5.11 -7.14
CA GLN A 191 -6.47 4.15 -6.05
C GLN A 191 -5.21 4.02 -5.20
N GLY A 192 -4.02 4.02 -5.82
CA GLY A 192 -2.75 4.02 -5.09
C GLY A 192 -2.62 5.21 -4.14
N VAL A 193 -2.95 6.43 -4.61
CA VAL A 193 -2.95 7.64 -3.77
C VAL A 193 -3.97 7.53 -2.62
N GLN A 194 -5.17 7.00 -2.88
CA GLN A 194 -6.17 6.80 -1.83
C GLN A 194 -5.73 5.80 -0.76
N VAL A 195 -5.11 4.68 -1.17
CA VAL A 195 -4.57 3.68 -0.25
C VAL A 195 -3.48 4.30 0.62
N SER A 196 -2.52 5.03 0.04
CA SER A 196 -1.48 5.71 0.81
C SER A 196 -2.05 6.75 1.79
N ALA A 197 -3.11 7.47 1.40
CA ALA A 197 -3.79 8.42 2.29
C ALA A 197 -4.51 7.72 3.46
N LEU A 198 -5.15 6.58 3.20
CA LEU A 198 -5.79 5.76 4.24
C LEU A 198 -4.75 5.14 5.19
N GLU A 199 -3.64 4.62 4.67
CA GLU A 199 -2.54 4.10 5.47
C GLU A 199 -1.95 5.18 6.39
N ALA A 200 -1.76 6.40 5.89
CA ALA A 200 -1.30 7.52 6.70
C ALA A 200 -2.31 7.87 7.82
N LYS A 201 -3.61 7.81 7.54
CA LYS A 201 -4.67 8.03 8.53
C LYS A 201 -4.67 6.94 9.60
N VAL A 202 -4.50 5.66 9.22
CA VAL A 202 -4.39 4.55 10.17
C VAL A 202 -3.20 4.74 11.10
N ARG A 203 -2.02 5.06 10.57
CA ARG A 203 -0.83 5.34 11.39
C ARG A 203 -1.02 6.50 12.37
N LEU A 204 -1.75 7.55 11.95
CA LEU A 204 -2.06 8.68 12.83
C LEU A 204 -3.00 8.26 13.97
N LEU A 205 -4.03 7.47 13.66
CA LEU A 205 -4.95 6.97 14.68
C LEU A 205 -4.26 6.01 15.66
N ASP A 206 -3.36 5.15 15.18
CA ASP A 206 -2.58 4.25 16.04
C ASP A 206 -1.69 5.05 17.00
N ALA A 207 -1.02 6.10 16.52
CA ALA A 207 -0.22 6.98 17.37
C ALA A 207 -1.07 7.70 18.43
N ALA A 208 -2.26 8.18 18.05
CA ALA A 208 -3.19 8.81 18.98
C ALA A 208 -3.71 7.83 20.05
N LEU A 209 -3.98 6.57 19.66
CA LEU A 209 -4.38 5.53 20.61
C LEU A 209 -3.28 5.24 21.63
N GLU A 210 -2.03 5.12 21.19
CA GLU A 210 -0.90 4.90 22.09
C GLU A 210 -0.68 6.07 23.05
N GLU A 211 -0.83 7.31 22.58
CA GLU A 211 -0.79 8.51 23.43
C GLU A 211 -1.92 8.50 24.48
N THR A 212 -3.14 8.12 24.09
CA THR A 212 -4.25 8.04 25.06
C THR A 212 -4.07 6.92 26.08
N ASN A 213 -3.51 5.77 25.68
CA ASN A 213 -3.25 4.65 26.58
C ASN A 213 -2.18 5.02 27.61
N SER A 214 -1.06 5.61 27.17
CA SER A 214 -0.01 6.08 28.09
C SER A 214 -0.54 7.14 29.07
N ALA A 215 -1.39 8.06 28.62
CA ALA A 215 -2.03 9.04 29.50
C ALA A 215 -3.01 8.41 30.50
N LEU A 216 -3.67 7.30 30.16
CA LEU A 216 -4.51 6.55 31.09
C LEU A 216 -3.68 5.82 32.14
N ASP A 217 -2.60 5.16 31.72
CA ASP A 217 -1.67 4.47 32.63
C ASP A 217 -1.07 5.44 33.66
N ASP A 218 -0.67 6.64 33.23
CA ASP A 218 -0.15 7.68 34.13
C ASP A 218 -1.20 8.16 35.12
N ARG A 219 -2.46 8.31 34.69
CA ARG A 219 -3.56 8.66 35.60
C ARG A 219 -3.84 7.55 36.60
N GLU A 220 -3.80 6.29 36.18
CA GLU A 220 -4.01 5.16 37.08
C GLU A 220 -2.91 5.07 38.14
N ARG A 221 -1.65 5.33 37.77
CA ARG A 221 -0.53 5.46 38.72
C ARG A 221 -0.73 6.58 39.72
N MET A 222 -1.16 7.76 39.27
CA MET A 222 -1.44 8.89 40.16
C MET A 222 -2.58 8.57 41.14
N LEU A 223 -3.65 7.93 40.68
CA LEU A 223 -4.76 7.51 41.54
C LEU A 223 -4.34 6.44 42.55
N ALA A 224 -3.47 5.51 42.15
CA ALA A 224 -2.92 4.51 43.06
C ALA A 224 -2.08 5.16 44.17
N LEU A 225 -1.25 6.16 43.82
CA LEU A 225 -0.45 6.92 44.78
C LEU A 225 -1.32 7.74 45.73
N ASP A 226 -2.33 8.43 45.22
CA ASP A 226 -3.28 9.21 46.05
C ASP A 226 -4.03 8.30 47.03
N LYS A 227 -4.47 7.13 46.57
CA LYS A 227 -5.12 6.14 47.43
C LYS A 227 -4.19 5.65 48.55
N ASP A 228 -2.92 5.38 48.25
CA ASP A 228 -1.93 4.98 49.26
C ASP A 228 -1.73 6.11 50.28
N PHE A 229 -1.57 7.36 49.82
CA PHE A 229 -1.45 8.53 50.69
C PHE A 229 -2.66 8.71 51.63
N MET A 230 -3.88 8.60 51.09
CA MET A 230 -5.11 8.71 51.89
C MET A 230 -5.24 7.57 52.91
N GLN A 231 -4.75 6.37 52.57
CA GLN A 231 -4.69 5.26 53.52
C GLN A 231 -3.72 5.56 54.66
N HIS A 232 -2.53 6.08 54.37
CA HIS A 232 -1.55 6.49 55.40
C HIS A 232 -2.09 7.62 56.29
N ASP A 233 -2.76 8.61 55.72
CA ASP A 233 -3.35 9.73 56.46
C ASP A 233 -4.44 9.30 57.43
N ARG A 234 -5.27 8.31 57.04
CA ARG A 234 -6.28 7.73 57.93
C ARG A 234 -5.64 7.00 59.11
N ASP A 235 -4.62 6.19 58.85
CA ASP A 235 -3.90 5.46 59.90
C ASP A 235 -3.23 6.42 60.90
N ILE A 236 -2.68 7.56 60.44
CA ILE A 236 -2.11 8.59 61.32
C ILE A 236 -3.20 9.28 62.15
N ARG A 237 -4.33 9.64 61.55
CA ARG A 237 -5.44 10.28 62.27
C ARG A 237 -6.02 9.36 63.34
N ASP A 238 -6.18 8.08 63.03
CA ASP A 238 -6.66 7.07 63.97
C ASP A 238 -5.67 6.84 65.12
N LEU A 239 -4.36 6.96 64.87
CA LEU A 239 -3.32 6.92 65.90
C LEU A 239 -3.39 8.14 66.84
N ILE A 240 -3.53 9.36 66.28
CA ILE A 240 -3.59 10.60 67.07
C ILE A 240 -4.87 10.68 67.91
N GLY A 241 -5.98 10.12 67.42
CA GLY A 241 -7.27 10.10 68.13
C GLY A 241 -7.43 8.99 69.17
N ALA A 242 -6.44 8.11 69.34
CA ALA A 242 -6.55 6.99 70.27
C ALA A 242 -6.54 7.48 71.74
N ARG A 243 -7.52 7.01 72.54
CA ARG A 243 -7.67 7.40 73.96
C ARG A 243 -6.49 6.98 74.83
N ASP A 244 -5.78 5.95 74.40
CA ASP A 244 -4.65 5.29 75.03
C ASP A 244 -3.33 5.62 74.33
N LEU A 245 -3.22 6.84 73.79
CA LEU A 245 -1.99 7.35 73.19
C LEU A 245 -1.00 7.83 74.27
N TYR A 246 0.14 7.18 74.33
CA TYR A 246 1.31 7.54 75.11
C TYR A 246 2.31 8.24 74.21
N ILE A 247 2.73 9.44 74.59
CA ILE A 247 3.76 10.20 73.89
C ILE A 247 4.98 10.25 74.79
N ALA A 248 6.09 9.69 74.31
CA ALA A 248 7.37 9.73 75.01
C ALA A 248 8.42 10.43 74.15
N ASP A 249 9.11 11.41 74.71
CA ASP A 249 10.31 11.97 74.10
C ASP A 249 11.47 11.01 74.26
N ILE A 250 12.25 10.84 73.18
CA ILE A 250 13.38 9.93 73.13
C ILE A 250 14.67 10.72 73.26
N PHE A 251 15.53 10.28 74.16
CA PHE A 251 16.81 10.95 74.45
C PHE A 251 17.99 10.14 73.92
N ASP A 252 19.04 10.87 73.55
CA ASP A 252 20.35 10.29 73.23
C ASP A 252 21.05 9.83 74.50
N THR A 253 21.54 8.59 74.46
CA THR A 253 22.29 7.95 75.55
C THR A 253 23.78 8.09 75.29
N ASN A 254 24.39 9.15 75.84
CA ASN A 254 25.85 9.22 75.87
C ASN A 254 26.43 8.22 76.91
N GLU A 255 27.72 7.91 76.79
CA GLU A 255 28.42 6.99 77.69
C GLU A 255 28.46 7.47 79.16
N SER A 256 28.18 8.75 79.42
CA SER A 256 28.09 9.31 80.77
C SER A 256 26.66 9.33 81.34
N GLY A 257 25.67 8.71 80.66
CA GLY A 257 24.27 8.64 81.10
C GLY A 257 23.53 9.98 81.16
N LYS A 258 24.10 11.06 80.59
CA LYS A 258 23.55 12.42 80.68
C LYS A 258 22.76 12.74 79.41
N THR A 259 21.42 12.75 79.52
CA THR A 259 20.51 13.11 78.43
C THR A 259 20.63 14.59 78.11
N THR A 260 21.06 14.97 76.91
CA THR A 260 21.34 16.37 76.55
C THR A 260 20.31 17.02 75.64
N LYS A 261 19.63 16.25 74.77
CA LYS A 261 18.57 16.77 73.89
C LYS A 261 17.61 15.63 73.45
N PRO A 262 16.30 15.87 73.33
CA PRO A 262 15.40 14.91 72.71
C PRO A 262 15.67 14.83 71.21
N PHE A 263 15.86 13.62 70.69
CA PHE A 263 16.16 13.32 69.29
C PHE A 263 15.01 12.66 68.56
N GLY A 264 13.91 12.37 69.25
CA GLY A 264 12.76 11.77 68.63
C GLY A 264 11.52 11.83 69.51
N ARG A 265 10.39 11.47 68.90
CA ARG A 265 9.12 11.27 69.59
C ARG A 265 8.58 9.89 69.29
N LEU A 266 8.13 9.22 70.33
CA LEU A 266 7.49 7.93 70.28
C LEU A 266 6.00 8.12 70.55
N PHE A 267 5.17 7.66 69.62
CA PHE A 267 3.73 7.58 69.77
C PHE A 267 3.38 6.11 69.95
N TYR A 268 2.93 5.75 71.14
CA TYR A 268 2.62 4.38 71.49
C TYR A 268 1.15 4.29 71.89
N THR A 269 0.41 3.37 71.27
CA THR A 269 -0.95 3.04 71.67
C THR A 269 -0.96 1.62 72.19
N GLN A 270 -1.43 1.45 73.43
CA GLN A 270 -1.36 0.15 74.10
C GLN A 270 -2.09 -0.91 73.28
N ASN A 271 -1.43 -2.04 73.03
CA ASN A 271 -1.99 -3.16 72.26
C ASN A 271 -2.44 -2.80 70.82
N ARG A 272 -1.94 -1.72 70.20
CA ARG A 272 -2.28 -1.38 68.81
C ARG A 272 -1.05 -1.14 67.96
N SER A 273 -0.33 -0.06 68.23
CA SER A 273 0.69 0.44 67.32
C SER A 273 1.73 1.28 68.05
N LEU A 274 2.93 1.27 67.51
CA LEU A 274 4.04 2.11 67.94
C LEU A 274 4.61 2.80 66.71
N VAL A 275 4.71 4.12 66.77
CA VAL A 275 5.31 4.95 65.73
C VAL A 275 6.41 5.79 66.34
N PHE A 276 7.62 5.61 65.81
CA PHE A 276 8.80 6.35 66.24
C PHE A 276 9.17 7.35 65.15
N TYR A 277 9.31 8.62 65.54
CA TYR A 277 9.91 9.67 64.72
C TYR A 277 11.27 10.05 65.28
N GLY A 278 12.33 9.72 64.54
CA GLY A 278 13.70 10.15 64.81
C GLY A 278 14.05 11.36 63.96
N PHE A 279 14.69 12.35 64.59
CA PHE A 279 15.21 13.54 63.93
C PHE A 279 16.73 13.48 63.91
N ASP A 280 17.33 13.85 62.78
CA ASP A 280 18.77 14.00 62.64
C ASP A 280 19.60 12.77 63.06
N LEU A 281 19.07 11.55 62.88
CA LEU A 281 19.78 10.32 63.25
C LEU A 281 21.11 10.20 62.48
N GLU A 282 21.16 10.66 61.23
CA GLU A 282 22.38 10.65 60.42
C GLU A 282 23.45 11.65 60.89
N LYS A 283 23.10 12.63 61.74
CA LYS A 283 24.04 13.67 62.19
C LYS A 283 24.81 13.30 63.46
N GLN A 284 24.63 12.08 63.98
CA GLN A 284 25.34 11.64 65.17
C GLN A 284 26.85 11.48 64.89
N PRO A 285 27.72 11.98 65.79
CA PRO A 285 29.18 11.94 65.59
C PRO A 285 29.68 10.49 65.56
N GLY A 286 30.42 10.12 64.51
CA GLY A 286 31.03 8.80 64.36
C GLY A 286 30.21 7.78 63.55
N LEU A 287 29.06 8.17 62.98
CA LEU A 287 28.31 7.32 62.06
C LEU A 287 28.89 7.33 60.64
N LYS A 288 28.95 6.15 60.01
CA LYS A 288 29.26 6.01 58.58
C LYS A 288 27.99 6.31 57.75
N GLN A 289 28.14 6.99 56.61
CA GLN A 289 27.03 7.40 55.71
C GLN A 289 26.15 6.25 55.17
N ALA A 290 26.52 4.99 55.40
CA ALA A 290 25.78 3.79 54.97
C ALA A 290 25.18 2.99 56.15
N ALA A 291 25.07 3.58 57.34
CA ALA A 291 24.51 2.87 58.49
C ALA A 291 22.98 2.79 58.41
N ALA A 292 22.41 1.67 58.86
CA ALA A 292 20.98 1.52 59.04
C ALA A 292 20.63 1.69 60.52
N PHE A 293 19.52 2.38 60.83
CA PHE A 293 19.02 2.49 62.20
C PHE A 293 17.97 1.42 62.43
N GLN A 294 18.09 0.68 63.52
CA GLN A 294 17.16 -0.38 63.86
C GLN A 294 16.66 -0.19 65.28
N ALA A 295 15.34 -0.29 65.49
CA ALA A 295 14.77 -0.24 66.83
C ALA A 295 14.54 -1.63 67.40
N TRP A 296 14.65 -1.68 68.72
CA TRP A 296 14.55 -2.87 69.52
C TRP A 296 13.65 -2.63 70.70
N GLY A 297 12.85 -3.63 71.04
CA GLY A 297 12.01 -3.66 72.21
C GLY A 297 12.61 -4.54 73.29
N SER A 298 12.61 -4.07 74.54
CA SER A 298 13.00 -4.87 75.70
C SER A 298 11.88 -4.87 76.73
N GLY A 299 11.69 -6.00 77.41
CA GLY A 299 10.90 -6.13 78.64
C GLY A 299 11.81 -6.19 79.88
N SER A 300 11.23 -6.46 81.05
CA SER A 300 11.97 -6.57 82.32
C SER A 300 12.97 -7.72 82.33
N ASP A 301 12.66 -8.85 81.67
CA ASP A 301 13.48 -10.07 81.70
C ASP A 301 13.56 -10.78 80.33
N SER A 302 13.24 -10.09 79.23
CA SER A 302 13.20 -10.68 77.89
C SER A 302 14.39 -10.25 77.02
N GLN A 303 14.82 -11.11 76.10
CA GLN A 303 15.78 -10.73 75.06
C GLN A 303 15.21 -9.58 74.21
N PRO A 304 16.07 -8.67 73.69
CA PRO A 304 15.63 -7.62 72.78
C PRO A 304 14.94 -8.18 71.54
N ILE A 305 13.74 -7.67 71.25
CA ILE A 305 12.92 -8.03 70.09
C ILE A 305 13.13 -6.99 69.01
N ASN A 306 13.36 -7.44 67.77
CA ASN A 306 13.48 -6.54 66.63
C ASN A 306 12.13 -5.87 66.31
N LEU A 307 12.09 -4.55 66.30
CA LEU A 307 10.90 -3.77 65.92
C LEU A 307 10.95 -3.30 64.46
N GLY A 308 12.10 -3.44 63.80
CA GLY A 308 12.30 -3.09 62.40
C GLY A 308 13.31 -1.98 62.19
N LEU A 309 13.55 -1.71 60.91
CA LEU A 309 14.46 -0.69 60.41
C LEU A 309 13.73 0.63 60.21
N PHE A 310 14.40 1.72 60.53
CA PHE A 310 13.91 3.05 60.17
C PHE A 310 14.01 3.27 58.67
N TYR A 311 12.99 3.91 58.10
CA TYR A 311 13.03 4.45 56.75
C TYR A 311 12.97 5.97 56.80
N GLN A 312 13.58 6.62 55.81
CA GLN A 312 13.57 8.08 55.71
C GLN A 312 12.29 8.51 54.98
N ASP A 313 11.52 9.40 55.60
CA ASP A 313 10.41 10.12 54.96
C ASP A 313 11.00 11.28 54.13
N ASP A 314 10.90 11.15 52.79
CA ASP A 314 11.45 12.09 51.81
C ASP A 314 10.94 13.53 51.98
N SER A 315 9.75 13.69 52.57
CA SER A 315 9.12 15.00 52.71
C SER A 315 9.81 15.89 53.76
N HIS A 316 10.48 15.31 54.75
CA HIS A 316 10.95 16.06 55.92
C HIS A 316 12.30 15.60 56.51
N LYS A 317 13.02 14.69 55.84
CA LYS A 317 14.27 14.08 56.37
C LYS A 317 14.09 13.51 57.78
N ARG A 318 12.92 12.92 58.03
CA ARG A 318 12.58 12.29 59.32
C ARG A 318 12.73 10.78 59.18
N TRP A 319 13.31 10.15 60.18
CA TRP A 319 13.36 8.70 60.25
C TRP A 319 12.10 8.20 60.92
N VAL A 320 11.37 7.32 60.25
CA VAL A 320 10.12 6.77 60.75
C VAL A 320 10.25 5.27 60.90
N LEU A 321 9.74 4.76 62.02
CA LEU A 321 9.50 3.33 62.21
C LEU A 321 8.06 3.15 62.66
N ARG A 322 7.40 2.15 62.09
CA ARG A 322 6.05 1.73 62.48
C ARG A 322 6.08 0.25 62.86
N PHE A 323 5.49 -0.06 64.01
CA PHE A 323 5.39 -1.42 64.51
C PHE A 323 3.99 -1.68 65.05
N ASN A 324 3.28 -2.63 64.43
CA ASN A 324 1.85 -2.89 64.66
C ASN A 324 1.61 -4.33 65.12
N ASP A 325 2.40 -4.84 66.07
CA ASP A 325 2.13 -6.12 66.72
C ASP A 325 1.74 -5.93 68.20
N PRO A 326 0.43 -5.95 68.50
CA PRO A 326 -0.10 -5.81 69.86
C PRO A 326 0.52 -6.74 70.88
N LYS A 327 0.78 -8.00 70.50
CA LYS A 327 1.26 -9.04 71.43
C LYS A 327 2.69 -8.77 71.87
N THR A 328 3.50 -8.25 70.95
CA THR A 328 4.88 -7.89 71.23
C THR A 328 4.94 -6.60 72.03
N LEU A 329 4.16 -5.59 71.64
CA LEU A 329 4.06 -4.31 72.34
C LEU A 329 3.63 -4.46 73.82
N ALA A 330 2.67 -5.34 74.11
CA ALA A 330 2.20 -5.57 75.47
C ALA A 330 3.28 -6.10 76.45
N ARG A 331 4.36 -6.69 75.93
CA ARG A 331 5.43 -7.31 76.74
C ARG A 331 6.64 -6.40 76.96
N MET A 332 6.66 -5.24 76.28
CA MET A 332 7.81 -4.36 76.28
C MET A 332 7.62 -3.22 77.27
N ASN A 333 8.68 -2.84 77.97
CA ASN A 333 8.73 -1.67 78.84
C ASN A 333 9.72 -0.62 78.35
N MET A 334 10.53 -0.94 77.35
CA MET A 334 11.55 -0.06 76.79
C MET A 334 11.71 -0.27 75.29
N VAL A 335 11.97 0.82 74.58
CA VAL A 335 12.43 0.83 73.19
C VAL A 335 13.79 1.51 73.12
N PHE A 336 14.70 0.96 72.32
CA PHE A 336 15.99 1.57 72.05
C PHE A 336 16.39 1.39 70.59
N VAL A 337 17.29 2.24 70.10
CA VAL A 337 17.75 2.25 68.71
C VAL A 337 19.24 1.98 68.66
N THR A 338 19.66 1.11 67.74
CA THR A 338 21.08 0.83 67.47
C THR A 338 21.41 1.15 66.01
N VAL A 339 22.72 1.28 65.78
CA VAL A 339 23.32 1.41 64.45
C VAL A 339 23.69 0.01 63.96
N GLU A 340 22.99 -0.47 62.95
CA GLU A 340 23.22 -1.80 62.40
C GLU A 340 23.82 -1.70 60.98
N PRO A 341 24.43 -2.78 60.47
CA PRO A 341 24.87 -2.85 59.08
C PRO A 341 23.70 -2.60 58.10
N PRO A 342 23.99 -2.23 56.84
CA PRO A 342 22.97 -2.13 55.80
C PRO A 342 22.13 -3.42 55.75
N GLY A 343 20.81 -3.30 55.88
CA GLY A 343 19.88 -4.44 55.93
C GLY A 343 19.54 -4.95 57.34
N GLY A 344 20.13 -4.38 58.39
CA GLY A 344 19.83 -4.68 59.78
C GLY A 344 20.53 -5.93 60.34
N SER A 345 20.16 -6.30 61.56
CA SER A 345 20.67 -7.46 62.28
C SER A 345 19.54 -8.22 62.98
N ASN A 346 19.79 -9.47 63.34
CA ASN A 346 18.87 -10.31 64.11
C ASN A 346 18.96 -10.07 65.63
N LYS A 347 20.07 -9.47 66.08
CA LYS A 347 20.32 -9.10 67.47
C LYS A 347 20.97 -7.71 67.50
N PRO A 348 20.78 -6.91 68.55
CA PRO A 348 21.43 -5.61 68.64
C PRO A 348 22.94 -5.80 68.69
N THR A 349 23.65 -5.43 67.61
CA THR A 349 25.12 -5.52 67.54
C THR A 349 25.77 -4.15 67.67
N GLY A 350 25.03 -3.11 67.30
CA GLY A 350 25.48 -1.73 67.36
C GLY A 350 25.44 -1.10 68.74
N LYS A 351 26.11 0.05 68.86
CA LYS A 351 25.97 0.94 70.02
C LYS A 351 24.52 1.45 70.10
N GLN A 352 23.97 1.45 71.31
CA GLN A 352 22.67 2.08 71.59
C GLN A 352 22.80 3.59 71.46
N LEU A 353 22.03 4.18 70.54
CA LEU A 353 21.98 5.61 70.34
C LEU A 353 20.88 6.25 71.18
N LEU A 354 19.69 5.67 71.10
CA LEU A 354 18.49 6.26 71.66
C LEU A 354 17.80 5.25 72.57
N ARG A 355 17.21 5.70 73.68
CA ARG A 355 16.29 4.87 74.47
C ARG A 355 15.08 5.68 74.95
N ALA A 356 13.96 5.00 75.08
CA ALA A 356 12.75 5.50 75.71
C ALA A 356 12.08 4.38 76.51
N TYR A 357 11.47 4.73 77.63
CA TYR A 357 10.69 3.81 78.45
C TYR A 357 9.20 4.00 78.16
N LEU A 358 8.47 2.90 78.01
CA LEU A 358 7.04 2.89 77.72
C LEU A 358 6.18 2.96 78.98
N GLN A 359 6.79 2.83 80.17
CA GLN A 359 6.11 2.90 81.46
C GLN A 359 5.87 4.36 81.86
N ILE A 360 4.89 4.98 81.22
CA ILE A 360 4.39 6.30 81.59
C ILE A 360 2.88 6.16 81.80
N GLN A 361 2.34 6.77 82.85
CA GLN A 361 0.89 6.86 83.03
C GLN A 361 0.27 7.50 81.77
N PRO A 362 -0.95 7.11 81.34
CA PRO A 362 -1.60 7.70 80.17
C PRO A 362 -1.55 9.22 80.23
N ASN A 363 -1.15 9.88 79.14
CA ASN A 363 -1.01 11.34 79.10
C ASN A 363 -2.38 12.07 79.18
N HIS A 364 -3.49 11.35 79.02
CA HIS A 364 -4.84 11.85 79.18
C HIS A 364 -5.63 10.97 80.17
N PRO A 365 -6.34 11.56 81.15
CA PRO A 365 -7.23 10.83 82.07
C PRO A 365 -8.48 10.27 81.39
#